data_AF-A0A7K1GH61-F1
#
_entry.id   AF-A0A7K1GH61-F1
#
_cell.length_a   1.000
_cell.length_b   1.000
_cell.length_c   1.000
_cell.angle_alpha   90.00
_cell.angle_beta   90.00
_cell.angle_gamma   90.00
#
_symmetry.space_group_name_H-M   'P 1'
#
loop_
_entity.id
_entity.type
_entity.pdbx_description
1 polymer ?
#
loop_
_entity_poly.entity_id
_entity_poly.type
_entity_poly.pdbx_seq_one_letter_code
_entity_poly.pdbx_strand_id
1 'polypeptide(L)'
;MVFQSIKHIIRSPYFPLNFNVENMQPNILLMCKLLFLLLVVHGFLGYISDPFLPFLRPLDTVLNYPDIFKISIKSLFLISGLLLLFNLQPRTMSIILGSTLIVMLMASKPMFRNHLFICGCAFLLAGLTQKKELPWLLYLQLSLVYFGAATNKIFEPDWWSGQFMHNWLVNSQENQFYLSVSALMPEMLFAKILSWSSMLIEFSIAILLLFRKKHLLAVWMIILFHAVLYTMTLFRFGHFFEDIVIILLIFLIWPKFKSEVYINRNVRPFFRPLVGLYFLNSDIEYEQNQVNTDPYWLKVKSGNRVLFDRGALIFLLKFTPNFYLSLFLFDQLIRFVFNGTIMHGIQISLMWFCILFFLPINFGSKSAKKVVLDAS
;
A
#
# COMPACT_ATOMS: atom_id res chain seq x y z
N MET A 1 -12.90 -13.39 31.99
CA MET A 1 -13.64 -12.12 32.06
C MET A 1 -12.97 -11.02 31.24
N VAL A 2 -11.72 -10.62 31.53
CA VAL A 2 -10.97 -9.56 30.79
C VAL A 2 -10.90 -9.79 29.26
N PHE A 3 -10.58 -11.00 28.81
CA PHE A 3 -10.52 -11.33 27.38
C PHE A 3 -11.87 -11.23 26.64
N GLN A 4 -12.99 -11.46 27.34
CA GLN A 4 -14.33 -11.33 26.74
C GLN A 4 -14.74 -9.87 26.60
N SER A 5 -14.44 -9.03 27.60
CA SER A 5 -14.66 -7.58 27.55
C SER A 5 -13.84 -6.91 26.44
N ILE A 6 -12.56 -7.32 26.28
CA ILE A 6 -11.70 -6.85 25.19
C ILE A 6 -12.27 -7.25 23.82
N LYS A 7 -12.74 -8.50 23.65
CA LYS A 7 -13.39 -8.94 22.41
C LYS A 7 -14.64 -8.12 22.08
N HIS A 8 -15.42 -7.70 23.08
CA HIS A 8 -16.61 -6.89 22.86
C HIS A 8 -16.27 -5.49 22.36
N ILE A 9 -15.27 -4.83 22.96
CA ILE A 9 -14.77 -3.51 22.52
C ILE A 9 -14.25 -3.59 21.08
N ILE A 10 -13.46 -4.62 20.76
CA ILE A 10 -12.85 -4.79 19.44
C ILE A 10 -13.90 -5.04 18.35
N ARG A 11 -15.01 -5.71 18.71
CA ARG A 11 -16.14 -5.96 17.81
C ARG A 11 -17.04 -4.74 17.62
N SER A 12 -16.80 -3.65 18.34
CA SER A 12 -17.53 -2.40 18.10
C SER A 12 -17.37 -1.98 16.64
N PRO A 13 -18.46 -1.58 15.96
CA PRO A 13 -18.38 -1.10 14.57
C PRO A 13 -17.45 0.12 14.46
N TYR A 14 -17.34 0.92 15.52
CA TYR A 14 -16.54 2.14 15.55
C TYR A 14 -15.10 1.93 16.03
N PHE A 15 -14.72 0.70 16.36
CA PHE A 15 -13.35 0.41 16.80
C PHE A 15 -12.36 0.63 15.64
N PRO A 16 -11.30 1.44 15.79
CA PRO A 16 -10.42 1.78 14.67
C PRO A 16 -9.73 0.60 13.99
N LEU A 17 -9.50 -0.50 14.71
CA LEU A 17 -8.89 -1.70 14.14
C LEU A 17 -9.92 -2.74 13.67
N ASN A 18 -11.21 -2.41 13.69
CA ASN A 18 -12.23 -3.20 13.05
C ASN A 18 -12.27 -2.83 11.56
N PHE A 19 -11.97 -3.80 10.69
CA PHE A 19 -11.98 -3.61 9.23
C PHE A 19 -13.16 -4.32 8.55
N ASN A 20 -13.98 -5.04 9.31
CA ASN A 20 -15.16 -5.72 8.77
C ASN A 20 -16.41 -4.83 8.92
N VAL A 21 -16.43 -3.74 8.15
CA VAL A 21 -17.55 -2.78 8.13
C VAL A 21 -18.54 -3.14 7.02
N GLU A 22 -19.79 -2.73 7.14
CA GLU A 22 -20.84 -3.05 6.16
C GLU A 22 -20.61 -2.40 4.79
N ASN A 23 -20.07 -1.19 4.77
CA ASN A 23 -20.10 -0.32 3.59
C ASN A 23 -18.83 -0.36 2.73
N MET A 24 -17.75 -1.01 3.16
CA MET A 24 -16.48 -0.98 2.43
C MET A 24 -15.73 -2.32 2.57
N GLN A 25 -14.93 -2.69 1.57
CA GLN A 25 -14.09 -3.89 1.67
C GLN A 25 -12.97 -3.68 2.68
N PRO A 26 -12.57 -4.72 3.45
CA PRO A 26 -11.54 -4.59 4.47
C PRO A 26 -10.20 -4.06 3.95
N ASN A 27 -9.77 -4.52 2.77
CA ASN A 27 -8.53 -4.10 2.14
C ASN A 27 -8.58 -2.64 1.64
N ILE A 28 -9.73 -2.20 1.12
CA ILE A 28 -9.93 -0.81 0.68
C ILE A 28 -9.98 0.13 1.90
N LEU A 29 -10.68 -0.27 2.97
CA LEU A 29 -10.72 0.50 4.21
C LEU A 29 -9.31 0.63 4.81
N LEU A 30 -8.55 -0.47 4.84
CA LEU A 30 -7.15 -0.46 5.27
C LEU A 30 -6.29 0.47 4.43
N MET A 31 -6.43 0.43 3.10
CA MET A 31 -5.77 1.36 2.18
C MET A 31 -6.10 2.81 2.56
N CYS A 32 -7.38 3.18 2.67
CA CYS A 32 -7.78 4.55 3.01
C CYS A 32 -7.22 5.00 4.36
N LYS A 33 -7.29 4.15 5.40
CA LYS A 33 -6.73 4.50 6.72
C LYS A 33 -5.22 4.70 6.67
N LEU A 34 -4.49 3.82 5.98
CA LEU A 34 -3.03 3.93 5.84
C LEU A 34 -2.64 5.16 5.03
N LEU A 35 -3.32 5.46 3.93
CA LEU A 35 -3.09 6.69 3.16
C LEU A 35 -3.33 7.94 4.01
N PHE A 36 -4.39 7.96 4.82
CA PHE A 36 -4.68 9.11 5.69
C PHE A 36 -3.56 9.30 6.72
N LEU A 37 -3.17 8.22 7.40
CA LEU A 37 -2.06 8.24 8.35
C LEU A 37 -0.74 8.66 7.69
N LEU A 38 -0.46 8.16 6.49
CA LEU A 38 0.74 8.52 5.72
C LEU A 38 0.80 10.02 5.46
N LEU A 39 -0.30 10.61 4.98
CA LEU A 39 -0.39 12.05 4.72
C LEU A 39 -0.23 12.87 6.00
N VAL A 40 -0.85 12.46 7.11
CA VAL A 40 -0.72 13.14 8.41
C VAL A 40 0.74 13.11 8.90
N VAL A 41 1.38 11.94 8.87
CA VAL A 41 2.77 11.77 9.33
C VAL A 41 3.75 12.58 8.49
N HIS A 42 3.51 12.71 7.18
CA HIS A 42 4.33 13.53 6.28
C HIS A 42 3.95 15.03 6.32
N GLY A 43 3.18 15.46 7.31
CA GLY A 43 2.90 16.87 7.54
C GLY A 43 1.99 17.51 6.49
N PHE A 44 1.13 16.73 5.82
CA PHE A 44 0.21 17.23 4.78
C PHE A 44 -0.58 18.48 5.19
N LEU A 45 -0.99 18.56 6.45
CA LEU A 45 -1.70 19.72 7.01
C LEU A 45 -0.91 21.03 6.95
N GLY A 46 0.42 20.95 6.97
CA GLY A 46 1.31 22.10 6.80
C GLY A 46 1.32 22.63 5.37
N TYR A 47 1.11 21.76 4.38
CA TYR A 47 1.09 22.11 2.96
C TYR A 47 -0.22 22.77 2.50
N ILE A 48 -1.31 22.61 3.26
CA ILE A 48 -2.59 23.25 2.92
C ILE A 48 -2.48 24.76 3.21
N SER A 49 -2.49 25.54 2.13
CA SER A 49 -2.51 27.00 2.11
C SER A 49 -3.75 27.53 1.40
N ASP A 50 -3.93 28.85 1.42
CA ASP A 50 -4.92 29.49 0.54
C ASP A 50 -4.53 29.31 -0.93
N PRO A 51 -5.50 29.45 -1.87
CA PRO A 51 -5.25 29.30 -3.29
C PRO A 51 -4.13 30.24 -3.76
N PHE A 52 -3.32 29.79 -4.70
CA PHE A 52 -2.27 30.61 -5.30
C PHE A 52 -2.02 30.16 -6.73
N LEU A 53 -2.42 30.99 -7.69
CA LEU A 53 -2.46 30.66 -9.13
C LEU A 53 -3.24 29.35 -9.39
N PRO A 54 -4.56 29.32 -9.13
CA PRO A 54 -5.35 28.10 -9.27
C PRO A 54 -5.39 27.62 -10.73
N PHE A 55 -5.66 26.32 -10.90
CA PHE A 55 -5.93 25.73 -12.22
C PHE A 55 -7.31 26.16 -12.76
N LEU A 56 -8.27 26.42 -11.86
CA LEU A 56 -9.65 26.74 -12.19
C LEU A 56 -9.97 28.18 -11.78
N ARG A 57 -10.38 29.02 -12.75
CA ARG A 57 -10.75 30.43 -12.52
C ARG A 57 -11.77 30.66 -11.40
N PRO A 58 -12.79 29.81 -11.17
CA PRO A 58 -13.72 30.02 -10.06
C PRO A 58 -13.05 30.08 -8.67
N LEU A 59 -11.89 29.43 -8.49
CA LEU A 59 -11.15 29.47 -7.22
C LEU A 59 -10.47 30.82 -6.96
N ASP A 60 -10.33 31.68 -7.98
CA ASP A 60 -9.83 33.05 -7.81
C ASP A 60 -10.76 33.88 -6.90
N THR A 61 -12.07 33.58 -6.90
CA THR A 61 -13.04 34.29 -6.05
C THR A 61 -12.75 34.12 -4.55
N VAL A 62 -12.14 32.99 -4.19
CA VAL A 62 -11.83 32.64 -2.80
C VAL A 62 -10.61 33.42 -2.29
N LEU A 63 -9.77 33.96 -3.18
CA LEU A 63 -8.63 34.82 -2.82
C LEU A 63 -9.06 36.09 -2.07
N ASN A 64 -10.31 36.53 -2.25
CA ASN A 64 -10.86 37.68 -1.55
C ASN A 64 -11.15 37.42 -0.06
N TYR A 65 -11.08 36.15 0.37
CA TYR A 65 -11.41 35.73 1.72
C TYR A 65 -10.22 34.98 2.33
N PRO A 66 -9.25 35.71 2.95
CA PRO A 66 -8.04 35.09 3.48
C PRO A 66 -8.36 34.04 4.55
N ASP A 67 -7.56 32.98 4.58
CA ASP A 67 -7.63 31.81 5.47
C ASP A 67 -8.91 30.97 5.42
N ILE A 68 -10.03 31.44 4.82
CA ILE A 68 -11.29 30.68 4.79
C ILE A 68 -11.11 29.36 4.04
N PHE A 69 -10.47 29.39 2.88
CA PHE A 69 -10.21 28.19 2.09
C PHE A 69 -9.33 27.21 2.87
N LYS A 70 -8.18 27.71 3.33
CA LYS A 70 -7.20 26.93 4.10
C LYS A 70 -7.81 26.27 5.33
N ILE A 71 -8.54 27.01 6.15
CA ILE A 71 -9.20 26.48 7.36
C ILE A 71 -10.26 25.44 6.99
N SER A 72 -11.06 25.71 5.96
CA SER A 72 -12.11 24.80 5.50
C SER A 72 -11.53 23.47 5.02
N ILE A 73 -10.53 23.50 4.15
CA ILE A 73 -9.85 22.30 3.62
C ILE A 73 -9.14 21.54 4.75
N LYS A 74 -8.45 22.22 5.68
CA LYS A 74 -7.82 21.57 6.85
C LYS A 74 -8.84 20.87 7.74
N SER A 75 -9.95 21.55 8.04
CA SER A 75 -11.01 21.03 8.91
C SER A 75 -11.71 19.85 8.25
N LEU A 76 -12.06 19.96 6.97
CA LEU A 76 -12.66 18.86 6.20
C LEU A 76 -11.74 17.65 6.16
N PHE A 77 -10.45 17.84 5.86
CA PHE A 77 -9.47 16.76 5.82
C PHE A 77 -9.32 16.07 7.19
N LEU A 78 -9.19 16.83 8.28
CA LEU A 78 -9.03 16.28 9.62
C LEU A 78 -10.28 15.57 10.12
N ILE A 79 -11.44 16.21 10.02
CA ILE A 79 -12.71 15.66 10.51
C ILE A 79 -13.04 14.38 9.73
N SER A 80 -12.98 14.42 8.40
CA SER A 80 -13.27 13.22 7.58
C SER A 80 -12.26 12.10 7.82
N GLY A 81 -10.97 12.43 7.97
CA GLY A 81 -9.93 11.48 8.32
C GLY A 81 -10.12 10.80 9.68
N LEU A 82 -10.45 11.58 10.73
CA LEU A 82 -10.74 11.03 12.04
C LEU A 82 -11.99 10.14 12.00
N LEU A 83 -13.08 10.61 11.40
CA LEU A 83 -14.30 9.82 11.23
C LEU A 83 -14.04 8.53 10.43
N LEU A 84 -13.19 8.58 9.39
CA LEU A 84 -12.74 7.40 8.65
C LEU A 84 -11.98 6.41 9.55
N LEU A 85 -11.06 6.89 10.40
CA LEU A 85 -10.31 6.04 11.34
C LEU A 85 -11.25 5.30 12.29
N PHE A 86 -12.31 5.96 12.77
CA PHE A 86 -13.35 5.38 13.63
C PHE A 86 -14.51 4.70 12.88
N ASN A 87 -14.33 4.38 11.60
CA ASN A 87 -15.32 3.69 10.76
C ASN A 87 -16.69 4.39 10.63
N LEU A 88 -16.76 5.70 10.87
CA LEU A 88 -17.99 6.48 10.73
C LEU A 88 -18.17 6.85 9.26
N GLN A 89 -19.17 6.24 8.62
CA GLN A 89 -19.48 6.39 7.19
C GLN A 89 -18.23 6.35 6.27
N PRO A 90 -17.46 5.24 6.25
CA PRO A 90 -16.12 5.22 5.63
C PRO A 90 -16.11 5.60 4.14
N ARG A 91 -17.17 5.25 3.40
CA ARG A 91 -17.32 5.62 1.99
C ARG A 91 -17.42 7.13 1.81
N THR A 92 -18.35 7.76 2.53
CA THR A 92 -18.57 9.21 2.47
C THR A 92 -17.31 9.96 2.89
N MET A 93 -16.66 9.53 3.99
CA MET A 93 -15.44 10.16 4.45
C MET A 93 -14.28 10.00 3.45
N SER A 94 -14.17 8.85 2.77
CA SER A 94 -13.18 8.67 1.70
C SER A 94 -13.46 9.59 0.50
N ILE A 95 -14.73 9.79 0.11
CA ILE A 95 -15.09 10.75 -0.94
C ILE A 95 -14.69 12.18 -0.53
N ILE A 96 -15.05 12.60 0.68
CA ILE A 96 -14.71 13.94 1.20
C ILE A 96 -13.19 14.14 1.23
N LEU A 97 -12.42 13.16 1.74
CA LEU A 97 -10.95 13.21 1.74
C LEU A 97 -10.40 13.36 0.32
N GLY A 98 -10.84 12.51 -0.61
CA GLY A 98 -10.39 12.54 -2.00
C GLY A 98 -10.70 13.87 -2.68
N SER A 99 -11.93 14.37 -2.54
CA SER A 99 -12.35 15.66 -3.05
C SER A 99 -11.55 16.81 -2.42
N THR A 100 -11.31 16.78 -1.12
CA THR A 100 -10.54 17.80 -0.40
C THR A 100 -9.11 17.87 -0.92
N LEU A 101 -8.46 16.72 -1.13
CA LEU A 101 -7.12 16.63 -1.72
C LEU A 101 -7.08 17.19 -3.14
N ILE A 102 -8.02 16.78 -4.00
CA ILE A 102 -8.07 17.22 -5.39
C ILE A 102 -8.34 18.73 -5.47
N VAL A 103 -9.31 19.24 -4.71
CA VAL A 103 -9.62 20.69 -4.68
C VAL A 103 -8.43 21.50 -4.19
N MET A 104 -7.72 21.04 -3.16
CA MET A 104 -6.49 21.69 -2.69
C MET A 104 -5.44 21.76 -3.80
N LEU A 105 -5.16 20.64 -4.48
CA LEU A 105 -4.17 20.61 -5.55
C LEU A 105 -4.57 21.47 -6.75
N MET A 106 -5.87 21.56 -7.05
CA MET A 106 -6.40 22.44 -8.10
C MET A 106 -6.38 23.92 -7.72
N ALA A 107 -6.32 24.24 -6.43
CA ALA A 107 -6.27 25.61 -5.92
C ALA A 107 -4.88 26.25 -6.03
N SER A 108 -3.81 25.48 -6.19
CA SER A 108 -2.47 26.04 -6.32
C SER A 108 -1.54 25.23 -7.23
N LYS A 109 -1.17 25.82 -8.37
CA LYS A 109 -0.23 25.21 -9.33
C LYS A 109 1.12 24.82 -8.69
N PRO A 110 1.78 25.68 -7.89
CA PRO A 110 3.06 25.31 -7.25
C PRO A 110 2.96 24.15 -6.25
N MET A 111 1.78 23.93 -5.66
CA MET A 111 1.52 22.84 -4.73
C MET A 111 1.16 21.53 -5.41
N PHE A 112 0.94 21.53 -6.73
CA PHE A 112 0.58 20.33 -7.45
C PHE A 112 1.69 19.27 -7.37
N ARG A 113 1.32 18.06 -6.94
CA ARG A 113 2.21 16.89 -6.86
C ARG A 113 1.44 15.67 -7.35
N ASN A 114 2.01 14.95 -8.31
CA ASN A 114 1.36 13.79 -8.94
C ASN A 114 0.94 12.72 -7.92
N HIS A 115 1.79 12.41 -6.95
CA HIS A 115 1.50 11.37 -5.95
C HIS A 115 0.34 11.75 -5.02
N LEU A 116 0.24 13.03 -4.61
CA LEU A 116 -0.91 13.52 -3.84
C LEU A 116 -2.21 13.47 -4.67
N PHE A 117 -2.12 13.77 -5.97
CA PHE A 117 -3.27 13.66 -6.86
C PHE A 117 -3.73 12.19 -6.99
N ILE A 118 -2.80 11.25 -7.14
CA ILE A 118 -3.06 9.81 -7.15
C ILE A 118 -3.74 9.38 -5.84
N CYS A 119 -3.27 9.86 -4.68
CA CYS A 119 -3.92 9.58 -3.39
C CYS A 119 -5.35 10.15 -3.34
N GLY A 120 -5.55 11.40 -3.78
CA GLY A 120 -6.86 12.03 -3.87
C GLY A 120 -7.85 11.22 -4.72
N CYS A 121 -7.41 10.76 -5.90
CA CYS A 121 -8.20 9.87 -6.74
C CYS A 121 -8.47 8.52 -6.04
N ALA A 122 -7.48 7.93 -5.37
CA ALA A 122 -7.64 6.65 -4.69
C ALA A 122 -8.70 6.72 -3.59
N PHE A 123 -8.68 7.77 -2.77
CA PHE A 123 -9.72 8.03 -1.76
C PHE A 123 -11.11 8.19 -2.39
N LEU A 124 -11.22 9.03 -3.42
CA LEU A 124 -12.49 9.30 -4.09
C LEU A 124 -13.09 8.01 -4.68
N LEU A 125 -12.30 7.27 -5.47
CA LEU A 125 -12.74 6.04 -6.13
C LEU A 125 -12.97 4.89 -5.13
N ALA A 126 -12.23 4.86 -4.02
CA ALA A 126 -12.50 3.91 -2.93
C ALA A 126 -13.89 4.11 -2.33
N GLY A 127 -14.31 5.36 -2.11
CA GLY A 127 -15.64 5.65 -1.62
C GLY A 127 -16.76 5.33 -2.62
N LEU A 128 -16.48 5.43 -3.92
CA LEU A 128 -17.41 5.05 -5.00
C LEU A 128 -17.50 3.53 -5.22
N THR A 129 -16.49 2.77 -4.80
CA THR A 129 -16.46 1.30 -4.94
C THR A 129 -17.49 0.62 -4.04
N GLN A 130 -18.14 -0.43 -4.55
CA GLN A 130 -19.08 -1.25 -3.79
C GLN A 130 -18.40 -2.42 -3.08
N LYS A 131 -18.86 -2.77 -1.87
CA LYS A 131 -18.27 -3.86 -1.07
C LYS A 131 -18.31 -5.23 -1.76
N LYS A 132 -19.37 -5.51 -2.53
CA LYS A 132 -19.60 -6.85 -3.12
C LYS A 132 -18.89 -7.04 -4.47
N GLU A 133 -18.31 -5.99 -5.04
CA GLU A 133 -17.74 -5.98 -6.39
C GLU A 133 -16.22 -5.85 -6.35
N LEU A 134 -15.56 -6.22 -7.45
CA LEU A 134 -14.13 -5.90 -7.57
C LEU A 134 -13.94 -4.38 -7.69
N PRO A 135 -12.86 -3.81 -7.11
CA PRO A 135 -12.57 -2.38 -7.17
C PRO A 135 -12.04 -1.93 -8.55
N TRP A 136 -12.84 -2.13 -9.61
CA TRP A 136 -12.44 -1.84 -10.99
C TRP A 136 -12.04 -0.39 -11.23
N LEU A 137 -12.68 0.57 -10.54
CA LEU A 137 -12.30 1.98 -10.63
C LEU A 137 -10.87 2.21 -10.14
N LEU A 138 -10.45 1.54 -9.07
CA LEU A 138 -9.09 1.63 -8.55
C LEU A 138 -8.08 0.89 -9.44
N TYR A 139 -8.46 -0.24 -10.04
CA TYR A 139 -7.62 -0.91 -11.04
C TYR A 139 -7.39 -0.03 -12.27
N LEU A 140 -8.45 0.61 -12.77
CA LEU A 140 -8.38 1.52 -13.90
C LEU A 140 -7.54 2.76 -13.58
N GLN A 141 -7.70 3.35 -12.39
CA GLN A 141 -6.86 4.45 -11.95
C GLN A 141 -5.37 4.07 -12.01
N LEU A 142 -4.99 2.92 -11.42
CA LEU A 142 -3.59 2.50 -11.41
C LEU A 142 -3.08 2.21 -12.82
N SER A 143 -3.90 1.58 -13.67
CA SER A 143 -3.61 1.40 -15.10
C SER A 143 -3.33 2.74 -15.80
N LEU A 144 -4.15 3.76 -15.55
CA LEU A 144 -3.99 5.10 -16.14
C LEU A 144 -2.76 5.82 -15.62
N VAL A 145 -2.40 5.63 -14.34
CA VAL A 145 -1.17 6.19 -13.77
C VAL A 145 0.06 5.64 -14.48
N TYR A 146 0.16 4.32 -14.64
CA TYR A 146 1.29 3.70 -15.33
C TYR A 146 1.29 4.00 -16.83
N PHE A 147 0.11 4.04 -17.47
CA PHE A 147 -0.01 4.44 -18.86
C PHE A 147 0.45 5.88 -19.07
N GLY A 148 -0.02 6.81 -18.26
CA GLY A 148 0.38 8.21 -18.28
C GLY A 148 1.86 8.41 -17.99
N ALA A 149 2.43 7.64 -17.06
CA ALA A 149 3.87 7.67 -16.78
C ALA A 149 4.71 7.20 -17.98
N ALA A 150 4.26 6.17 -18.70
CA ALA A 150 4.93 5.69 -19.90
C ALA A 150 4.77 6.67 -21.07
N THR A 151 3.56 7.17 -21.33
CA THR A 151 3.32 8.12 -22.43
C THR A 151 4.08 9.43 -22.23
N ASN A 152 4.14 9.95 -21.00
CA ASN A 152 4.93 11.13 -20.68
C ASN A 152 6.42 10.96 -21.03
N LYS A 153 6.96 9.74 -20.94
CA LYS A 153 8.35 9.44 -21.34
C LYS A 153 8.48 9.22 -22.84
N ILE A 154 7.51 8.56 -23.45
CA ILE A 154 7.51 8.28 -24.89
C ILE A 154 7.47 9.57 -25.70
N PHE A 155 6.78 10.61 -25.25
CA PHE A 155 6.71 11.88 -26.00
C PHE A 155 7.86 12.84 -25.73
N GLU A 156 8.84 12.47 -24.90
CA GLU A 156 9.98 13.30 -24.55
C GLU A 156 11.29 12.69 -25.08
N PRO A 157 11.91 13.24 -26.14
CA PRO A 157 13.09 12.66 -26.80
C PRO A 157 14.28 12.40 -25.86
N ASP A 158 14.41 13.18 -24.78
CA ASP A 158 15.47 13.02 -23.78
C ASP A 158 15.38 11.70 -23.02
N TRP A 159 14.20 11.08 -22.94
CA TRP A 159 14.07 9.73 -22.41
C TRP A 159 14.63 8.70 -23.37
N TRP A 160 14.44 8.88 -24.69
CA TRP A 160 14.85 7.92 -25.71
C TRP A 160 16.37 7.87 -25.86
N SER A 161 17.00 9.05 -25.85
CA SER A 161 18.45 9.21 -25.90
C SER A 161 19.14 8.79 -24.60
N GLY A 162 18.39 8.66 -23.50
CA GLY A 162 18.92 8.44 -22.16
C GLY A 162 19.39 9.72 -21.46
N GLN A 163 19.30 10.87 -22.12
CA GLN A 163 19.77 12.16 -21.58
C GLN A 163 19.08 12.53 -20.28
N PHE A 164 17.76 12.33 -20.18
CA PHE A 164 17.03 12.56 -18.96
C PHE A 164 17.58 11.71 -17.80
N MET A 165 17.72 10.40 -18.03
CA MET A 165 18.17 9.45 -17.01
C MET A 165 19.60 9.72 -16.56
N HIS A 166 20.49 10.00 -17.51
CA HIS A 166 21.88 10.36 -17.22
C HIS A 166 21.96 11.66 -16.41
N ASN A 167 21.32 12.73 -16.89
CA ASN A 167 21.31 14.01 -16.19
C ASN A 167 20.71 13.91 -14.79
N TRP A 168 19.61 13.18 -14.64
CA TRP A 168 18.99 12.98 -13.34
C TRP A 168 19.89 12.18 -12.38
N LEU A 169 20.48 11.06 -12.82
CA LEU A 169 21.31 10.22 -11.96
C LEU A 169 22.69 10.82 -11.67
N VAL A 170 23.30 11.56 -12.61
CA VAL A 170 24.59 12.22 -12.42
C VAL A 170 24.42 13.55 -11.69
N ASN A 171 23.62 14.47 -12.21
CA ASN A 171 23.61 15.85 -11.74
C ASN A 171 22.59 16.11 -10.63
N SER A 172 21.45 15.41 -10.62
CA SER A 172 20.42 15.61 -9.59
C SER A 172 20.56 14.65 -8.40
N GLN A 173 21.16 13.48 -8.59
CA GLN A 173 21.28 12.44 -7.55
C GLN A 173 22.73 12.09 -7.20
N GLU A 174 23.72 12.50 -8.01
CA GLU A 174 25.15 12.19 -7.79
C GLU A 174 25.39 10.69 -7.49
N ASN A 175 24.66 9.84 -8.20
CA ASN A 175 24.51 8.44 -7.86
C ASN A 175 25.78 7.62 -8.15
N GLN A 176 26.50 7.25 -7.11
CA GLN A 176 27.79 6.55 -7.22
C GLN A 176 27.70 5.17 -7.89
N PHE A 177 26.60 4.44 -7.66
CA PHE A 177 26.36 3.16 -8.32
C PHE A 177 26.23 3.35 -9.83
N TYR A 178 25.40 4.30 -10.26
CA TYR A 178 25.21 4.63 -11.65
C TYR A 178 26.52 5.07 -12.32
N LEU A 179 27.28 5.97 -11.69
CA LEU A 179 28.56 6.45 -12.20
C LEU A 179 29.56 5.31 -12.40
N SER A 180 29.67 4.40 -11.42
CA SER A 180 30.57 3.25 -11.47
C SER A 180 30.20 2.29 -12.60
N VAL A 181 28.92 1.97 -12.79
CA VAL A 181 28.47 1.05 -13.85
C VAL A 181 28.55 1.72 -15.22
N SER A 182 28.18 3.01 -15.31
CA SER A 182 28.21 3.73 -16.58
C SER A 182 29.63 3.88 -17.12
N ALA A 183 30.65 3.97 -16.27
CA ALA A 183 32.06 4.02 -16.69
C ALA A 183 32.55 2.72 -17.38
N LEU A 184 31.84 1.60 -17.18
CA LEU A 184 32.16 0.30 -17.78
C LEU A 184 31.46 0.06 -19.12
N MET A 185 30.59 0.97 -19.56
CA MET A 185 29.78 0.82 -20.76
C MET A 185 30.06 1.95 -21.76
N PRO A 186 29.75 1.74 -23.06
CA PRO A 186 29.74 2.84 -24.03
C PRO A 186 28.90 4.02 -23.55
N GLU A 187 29.27 5.21 -24.01
CA GLU A 187 28.64 6.46 -23.62
C GLU A 187 27.11 6.38 -23.73
N MET A 188 26.41 6.79 -22.67
CA MET A 188 24.95 6.80 -22.55
C MET A 188 24.23 5.44 -22.67
N LEU A 189 24.92 4.33 -22.94
CA LEU A 189 24.25 3.04 -23.15
C LEU A 189 23.48 2.59 -21.91
N PHE A 190 24.09 2.70 -20.74
CA PHE A 190 23.43 2.32 -19.49
C PHE A 190 22.20 3.20 -19.22
N ALA A 191 22.30 4.51 -19.48
CA ALA A 191 21.19 5.46 -19.37
C ALA A 191 20.02 5.07 -20.28
N LYS A 192 20.32 4.74 -21.55
CA LYS A 192 19.32 4.27 -22.53
C LYS A 192 18.64 2.99 -22.07
N ILE A 193 19.39 2.01 -21.59
CA ILE A 193 18.84 0.74 -21.08
C ILE A 193 17.86 1.03 -19.94
N LEU A 194 18.23 1.86 -18.97
CA LEU A 194 17.36 2.24 -17.86
C LEU A 194 16.10 2.97 -18.33
N SER A 195 16.23 3.95 -19.24
CA SER A 195 15.09 4.68 -19.80
C SER A 195 14.11 3.77 -20.52
N TRP A 196 14.59 2.96 -21.48
CA TRP A 196 13.74 2.06 -22.25
C TRP A 196 13.12 0.97 -21.37
N SER A 197 13.87 0.45 -20.40
CA SER A 197 13.35 -0.52 -19.44
C SER A 197 12.22 0.09 -18.60
N SER A 198 12.38 1.32 -18.10
CA SER A 198 11.34 2.04 -17.36
C SER A 198 10.07 2.17 -18.20
N MET A 199 10.18 2.64 -19.45
CA MET A 199 9.03 2.81 -20.34
C MET A 199 8.31 1.49 -20.63
N LEU A 200 9.07 0.43 -20.95
CA LEU A 200 8.52 -0.90 -21.25
C LEU A 200 7.83 -1.51 -20.03
N ILE A 201 8.43 -1.40 -18.85
CA ILE A 201 7.88 -1.94 -17.60
C ILE A 201 6.58 -1.20 -17.23
N GLU A 202 6.58 0.13 -17.24
CA GLU A 202 5.39 0.93 -16.93
C GLU A 202 4.24 0.64 -17.91
N PHE A 203 4.52 0.61 -19.21
CA PHE A 203 3.53 0.27 -20.23
C PHE A 203 2.98 -1.16 -20.05
N SER A 204 3.87 -2.11 -19.76
CA SER A 204 3.47 -3.50 -19.49
C SER A 204 2.58 -3.60 -18.25
N ILE A 205 2.93 -2.90 -17.17
CA ILE A 205 2.11 -2.83 -15.96
C ILE A 205 0.72 -2.28 -16.30
N ALA A 206 0.65 -1.16 -17.04
CA ALA A 206 -0.62 -0.55 -17.43
C ALA A 206 -1.55 -1.55 -18.12
N ILE A 207 -1.04 -2.30 -19.10
CA ILE A 207 -1.83 -3.31 -19.83
C ILE A 207 -2.21 -4.47 -18.90
N LEU A 208 -1.26 -5.03 -18.14
CA LEU A 208 -1.50 -6.20 -17.31
C LEU A 208 -2.56 -5.95 -16.21
N LEU A 209 -2.65 -4.71 -15.72
CA LEU A 209 -3.65 -4.29 -14.73
C LEU A 209 -5.10 -4.34 -15.26
N LEU A 210 -5.31 -4.32 -16.57
CA LEU A 210 -6.65 -4.45 -17.16
C LEU A 210 -7.16 -5.90 -17.16
N PHE A 211 -6.27 -6.88 -16.98
CA PHE A 211 -6.61 -8.29 -17.05
C PHE A 211 -6.55 -8.95 -15.67
N ARG A 212 -7.72 -9.31 -15.12
CA ARG A 212 -7.85 -9.96 -13.80
C ARG A 212 -6.90 -11.15 -13.58
N LYS A 213 -6.70 -11.98 -14.60
CA LYS A 213 -5.80 -13.16 -14.53
C LYS A 213 -4.32 -12.79 -14.36
N LYS A 214 -3.94 -11.55 -14.66
CA LYS A 214 -2.58 -11.03 -14.65
C LYS A 214 -2.27 -10.09 -13.49
N HIS A 215 -3.26 -9.77 -12.64
CA HIS A 215 -3.07 -8.86 -11.50
C HIS A 215 -1.91 -9.25 -10.59
N LEU A 216 -1.73 -10.54 -10.29
CA LEU A 216 -0.61 -10.98 -9.44
C LEU A 216 0.75 -10.66 -10.07
N LEU A 217 0.89 -10.85 -11.39
CA LEU A 217 2.11 -10.51 -12.11
C LEU A 217 2.33 -9.00 -12.10
N ALA A 218 1.29 -8.21 -12.38
CA ALA A 218 1.36 -6.75 -12.37
C ALA A 218 1.77 -6.20 -10.99
N VAL A 219 1.18 -6.72 -9.91
CA VAL A 219 1.53 -6.35 -8.52
C VAL A 219 3.01 -6.63 -8.24
N TRP A 220 3.52 -7.80 -8.62
CA TRP A 220 4.94 -8.11 -8.44
C TRP A 220 5.85 -7.24 -9.30
N MET A 221 5.47 -6.94 -10.54
CA MET A 221 6.22 -6.00 -11.37
C MET A 221 6.29 -4.62 -10.73
N ILE A 222 5.18 -4.10 -10.19
CA ILE A 222 5.15 -2.82 -9.47
C ILE A 222 6.08 -2.85 -8.26
N ILE A 223 5.95 -3.87 -7.40
CA ILE A 223 6.75 -3.99 -6.18
C ILE A 223 8.24 -4.04 -6.52
N LEU A 224 8.63 -4.91 -7.47
CA LEU A 224 10.04 -5.08 -7.84
C LEU A 224 10.59 -3.85 -8.55
N PHE A 225 9.83 -3.23 -9.44
CA PHE A 225 10.25 -2.03 -10.16
C PHE A 225 10.57 -0.89 -9.19
N HIS A 226 9.66 -0.59 -8.26
CA HIS A 226 9.85 0.47 -7.27
C HIS A 226 10.89 0.09 -6.21
N ALA A 227 11.00 -1.17 -5.82
CA ALA A 227 12.03 -1.64 -4.89
C ALA A 227 13.44 -1.50 -5.47
N VAL A 228 13.63 -1.88 -6.74
CA VAL A 228 14.90 -1.70 -7.45
C VAL A 228 15.22 -0.21 -7.57
N LEU A 229 14.26 0.61 -7.98
CA LEU A 229 14.44 2.06 -8.07
C LEU A 229 14.91 2.66 -6.74
N TYR A 230 14.20 2.37 -5.64
CA TYR A 230 14.57 2.86 -4.32
C TYR A 230 15.94 2.34 -3.86
N THR A 231 16.26 1.08 -4.14
CA THR A 231 17.57 0.50 -3.79
C THR A 231 18.70 1.19 -4.55
N MET A 232 18.49 1.50 -5.82
CA MET A 232 19.49 2.16 -6.67
C MET A 232 19.68 3.63 -6.28
N THR A 233 18.61 4.35 -6.01
CA THR A 233 18.66 5.81 -5.79
C THR A 233 18.83 6.22 -4.33
N LEU A 234 18.56 5.30 -3.39
CA LEU A 234 18.33 5.63 -1.97
C LEU A 234 17.26 6.72 -1.78
N PHE A 235 16.40 6.94 -2.78
CA PHE A 235 15.44 8.03 -2.81
C PHE A 235 14.02 7.52 -3.04
N ARG A 236 13.09 7.93 -2.17
CA ARG A 236 11.68 7.48 -2.16
C ARG A 236 10.72 8.43 -2.88
N PHE A 237 11.24 9.52 -3.46
CA PHE A 237 10.44 10.59 -4.09
C PHE A 237 9.37 11.15 -3.13
N GLY A 238 9.82 11.53 -1.93
CA GLY A 238 8.93 11.85 -0.82
C GLY A 238 8.35 10.57 -0.22
N HIS A 239 7.02 10.42 -0.30
CA HIS A 239 6.26 9.27 0.19
C HIS A 239 5.60 8.48 -0.97
N PHE A 240 6.00 8.75 -2.22
CA PHE A 240 5.41 8.13 -3.39
C PHE A 240 5.54 6.59 -3.40
N PHE A 241 6.68 6.07 -2.94
CA PHE A 241 6.86 4.62 -2.80
C PHE A 241 5.80 4.01 -1.87
N GLU A 242 5.58 4.64 -0.71
CA GLU A 242 4.57 4.24 0.27
C GLU A 242 3.15 4.32 -0.30
N ASP A 243 2.83 5.42 -0.98
CA ASP A 243 1.52 5.63 -1.62
C ASP A 243 1.17 4.45 -2.53
N ILE A 244 2.10 4.08 -3.42
CA ILE A 244 1.91 2.99 -4.38
C ILE A 244 1.76 1.65 -3.65
N VAL A 245 2.64 1.34 -2.70
CA VAL A 245 2.58 0.05 -1.97
C VAL A 245 1.30 -0.08 -1.16
N ILE A 246 0.80 1.01 -0.55
CA ILE A 246 -0.48 1.02 0.14
C ILE A 246 -1.63 0.83 -0.86
N ILE A 247 -1.61 1.52 -2.01
CA ILE A 247 -2.63 1.36 -3.05
C ILE A 247 -2.69 -0.08 -3.57
N LEU A 248 -1.59 -0.82 -3.62
CA LEU A 248 -1.60 -2.23 -4.03
C LEU A 248 -2.48 -3.15 -3.16
N LEU A 249 -2.90 -2.71 -1.97
CA LEU A 249 -3.88 -3.42 -1.15
C LEU A 249 -5.21 -3.67 -1.89
N ILE A 250 -5.53 -2.89 -2.93
CA ILE A 250 -6.73 -3.12 -3.76
C ILE A 250 -6.76 -4.51 -4.41
N PHE A 251 -5.59 -5.12 -4.67
CA PHE A 251 -5.49 -6.45 -5.26
C PHE A 251 -5.61 -7.59 -4.24
N LEU A 252 -5.66 -7.24 -2.95
CA LEU A 252 -5.82 -8.22 -1.89
C LEU A 252 -7.29 -8.64 -1.77
N ILE A 253 -7.62 -9.82 -2.30
CA ILE A 253 -8.95 -10.40 -2.15
C ILE A 253 -9.07 -11.01 -0.76
N TRP A 254 -9.76 -10.29 0.14
CA TRP A 254 -10.00 -10.75 1.49
C TRP A 254 -10.78 -12.07 1.53
N PRO A 255 -10.43 -13.03 2.41
CA PRO A 255 -11.17 -14.29 2.51
C PRO A 255 -12.64 -14.03 2.92
N LYS A 256 -13.57 -14.67 2.21
CA LYS A 256 -15.02 -14.62 2.49
C LYS A 256 -15.37 -15.39 3.77
N PHE A 257 -14.69 -16.50 4.01
CA PHE A 257 -14.89 -17.36 5.17
C PHE A 257 -14.03 -16.90 6.33
N LYS A 258 -14.57 -16.99 7.54
CA LYS A 258 -13.75 -16.81 8.74
C LYS A 258 -12.66 -17.87 8.77
N SER A 259 -11.46 -17.44 9.14
CA SER A 259 -10.33 -18.33 9.29
C SER A 259 -10.28 -18.84 10.73
N GLU A 260 -10.32 -20.16 10.88
CA GLU A 260 -10.07 -20.87 12.13
C GLU A 260 -8.57 -21.09 12.26
N VAL A 261 -7.98 -20.63 13.36
CA VAL A 261 -6.53 -20.74 13.61
C VAL A 261 -6.30 -21.70 14.76
N TYR A 262 -5.53 -22.75 14.48
CA TYR A 262 -5.14 -23.79 15.43
C TYR A 262 -3.65 -23.67 15.72
N ILE A 263 -3.30 -23.53 16.99
CA ILE A 263 -1.90 -23.39 17.44
C ILE A 263 -1.56 -24.59 18.31
N ASN A 264 -0.47 -25.29 17.97
CA ASN A 264 -0.04 -26.46 18.72
C ASN A 264 0.28 -26.09 20.18
N ARG A 265 -0.10 -26.96 21.12
CA ARG A 265 0.13 -26.77 22.56
C ARG A 265 1.62 -26.61 22.90
N ASN A 266 2.52 -27.20 22.12
CA ASN A 266 3.97 -27.13 22.30
C ASN A 266 4.56 -25.74 22.04
N VAL A 267 3.80 -24.83 21.40
CA VAL A 267 4.19 -23.42 21.27
C VAL A 267 4.11 -22.74 22.64
N ARG A 268 5.18 -22.03 23.04
CA ARG A 268 5.31 -21.45 24.39
C ARG A 268 4.07 -20.61 24.75
N PRO A 269 3.54 -20.74 25.98
CA PRO A 269 2.28 -20.11 26.38
C PRO A 269 2.28 -18.59 26.27
N PHE A 270 3.45 -17.94 26.38
CA PHE A 270 3.61 -16.49 26.21
C PHE A 270 3.26 -15.99 24.79
N PHE A 271 3.43 -16.81 23.74
CA PHE A 271 3.10 -16.39 22.37
C PHE A 271 1.58 -16.38 22.11
N ARG A 272 0.80 -17.13 22.88
CA ARG A 272 -0.66 -17.25 22.67
C ARG A 272 -1.41 -15.92 22.79
N PRO A 273 -1.26 -15.11 23.86
CA PRO A 273 -1.95 -13.82 23.95
C PRO A 273 -1.49 -12.82 22.89
N LEU A 274 -0.20 -12.82 22.52
CA LEU A 274 0.34 -11.96 21.46
C LEU A 274 -0.25 -12.29 20.09
N VAL A 275 -0.33 -13.58 19.74
CA VAL A 275 -0.97 -14.06 18.51
C VAL A 275 -2.46 -13.73 18.54
N GLY A 276 -3.12 -13.88 19.69
CA GLY A 276 -4.49 -13.44 19.94
C GLY A 276 -4.76 -11.96 19.63
N LEU A 277 -3.90 -11.08 20.13
CA LEU A 277 -4.00 -9.63 19.94
C LEU A 277 -3.53 -9.15 18.57
N TYR A 278 -2.65 -9.90 17.90
CA TYR A 278 -2.17 -9.53 16.58
C TYR A 278 -3.14 -9.95 15.48
N PHE A 279 -3.73 -11.14 15.59
CA PHE A 279 -4.68 -11.70 14.63
C PHE A 279 -6.15 -11.54 15.07
N LEU A 280 -6.51 -10.34 15.53
CA LEU A 280 -7.83 -10.02 16.13
C LEU A 280 -9.04 -10.27 15.22
N ASN A 281 -8.83 -10.33 13.91
CA ASN A 281 -9.89 -10.55 12.91
C ASN A 281 -10.08 -12.04 12.55
N SER A 282 -9.38 -12.96 13.22
CA SER A 282 -9.53 -14.41 13.04
C SER A 282 -10.17 -15.05 14.28
N ASP A 283 -10.99 -16.08 14.07
CA ASP A 283 -11.52 -16.88 15.17
C ASP A 283 -10.41 -17.88 15.56
N ILE A 284 -9.68 -17.55 16.63
CA ILE A 284 -8.56 -18.34 17.12
C ILE A 284 -9.09 -19.40 18.09
N GLU A 285 -8.92 -20.66 17.72
CA GLU A 285 -9.25 -21.81 18.55
C GLU A 285 -7.96 -22.48 19.02
N TYR A 286 -7.77 -22.52 20.34
CA TYR A 286 -6.64 -23.26 20.91
C TYR A 286 -7.08 -24.71 21.05
N GLU A 287 -6.46 -25.61 20.28
CA GLU A 287 -6.79 -27.02 20.30
C GLU A 287 -6.55 -27.58 21.71
N GLN A 288 -7.64 -27.81 22.44
CA GLN A 288 -7.64 -28.49 23.73
C GLN A 288 -8.05 -29.93 23.47
N ASN A 289 -7.10 -30.84 23.67
CA ASN A 289 -7.27 -32.29 23.55
C ASN A 289 -7.46 -32.81 22.12
N GLN A 290 -6.34 -33.11 21.46
CA GLN A 290 -6.21 -34.37 20.74
C GLN A 290 -4.79 -34.90 20.99
N VAL A 291 -4.71 -36.19 21.29
CA VAL A 291 -3.48 -36.96 21.22
C VAL A 291 -3.05 -36.96 19.76
N ASN A 292 -2.43 -35.87 19.28
CA ASN A 292 -2.05 -35.74 17.87
C ASN A 292 -0.53 -35.75 17.74
N THR A 293 -0.09 -36.80 17.06
CA THR A 293 1.25 -37.08 16.52
C THR A 293 1.64 -36.18 15.34
N ASP A 294 0.88 -35.10 15.07
CA ASP A 294 1.07 -34.28 13.87
C ASP A 294 2.15 -33.19 14.05
N PRO A 295 3.11 -33.06 13.11
CA PRO A 295 4.32 -32.24 13.27
C PRO A 295 4.15 -30.76 12.89
N TYR A 296 2.97 -30.15 13.08
CA TYR A 296 2.75 -28.74 12.76
C TYR A 296 2.74 -27.86 14.01
N TRP A 297 3.21 -26.61 13.90
CA TRP A 297 3.13 -25.61 14.96
C TRP A 297 1.97 -24.64 14.76
N LEU A 298 1.53 -24.43 13.51
CA LEU A 298 0.41 -23.57 13.14
C LEU A 298 -0.42 -24.19 12.02
N LYS A 299 -1.74 -24.17 12.17
CA LYS A 299 -2.69 -24.63 11.16
C LYS A 299 -3.80 -23.59 10.99
N VAL A 300 -4.15 -23.31 9.74
CA VAL A 300 -5.24 -22.39 9.40
C VAL A 300 -6.22 -23.09 8.49
N LYS A 301 -7.49 -23.06 8.86
CA LYS A 301 -8.60 -23.56 8.06
C LYS A 301 -9.48 -22.39 7.64
N SER A 302 -9.68 -22.24 6.33
CA SER A 302 -10.50 -21.16 5.76
C SER A 302 -11.31 -21.73 4.59
N GLY A 303 -12.60 -22.00 4.84
CA GLY A 303 -13.43 -22.77 3.91
C GLY A 303 -12.85 -24.18 3.69
N ASN A 304 -12.66 -24.57 2.43
CA ASN A 304 -12.12 -25.88 2.04
C ASN A 304 -10.58 -25.95 2.06
N ARG A 305 -9.89 -24.85 2.39
CA ARG A 305 -8.43 -24.81 2.40
C ARG A 305 -7.90 -25.03 3.81
N VAL A 306 -6.92 -25.93 3.91
CA VAL A 306 -6.12 -26.15 5.12
C VAL A 306 -4.67 -25.83 4.79
N LEU A 307 -4.07 -24.95 5.58
CA LEU A 307 -2.67 -24.53 5.45
C LEU A 307 -1.94 -24.84 6.74
N PHE A 308 -0.64 -25.13 6.62
CA PHE A 308 0.24 -25.47 7.74
C PHE A 308 1.46 -24.55 7.78
N ASP A 309 1.98 -24.32 8.99
CA ASP A 309 3.25 -23.70 9.33
C ASP A 309 3.53 -22.40 8.55
N ARG A 310 4.55 -22.39 7.68
CA ARG A 310 4.91 -21.21 6.87
C ARG A 310 3.76 -20.75 5.98
N GLY A 311 3.04 -21.68 5.36
CA GLY A 311 1.90 -21.36 4.49
C GLY A 311 0.75 -20.73 5.29
N ALA A 312 0.50 -21.25 6.49
CA ALA A 312 -0.47 -20.69 7.42
C ALA A 312 -0.06 -19.28 7.91
N LEU A 313 1.21 -19.09 8.28
CA LEU A 313 1.73 -17.80 8.74
C LEU A 313 1.65 -16.73 7.65
N ILE A 314 2.09 -17.05 6.43
CA ILE A 314 2.00 -16.13 5.28
C ILE A 314 0.54 -15.75 5.03
N PHE A 315 -0.37 -16.72 5.08
CA PHE A 315 -1.80 -16.46 4.90
C PHE A 315 -2.34 -15.52 5.99
N LEU A 316 -2.02 -15.77 7.26
CA LEU A 316 -2.47 -14.92 8.36
C LEU A 316 -1.92 -13.50 8.25
N LEU A 317 -0.61 -13.34 8.04
CA LEU A 317 0.01 -12.01 7.91
C LEU A 317 -0.62 -11.22 6.75
N LYS A 318 -0.82 -11.87 5.61
CA LYS A 318 -1.41 -11.27 4.41
C LYS A 318 -2.85 -10.79 4.63
N PHE A 319 -3.64 -11.47 5.46
CA PHE A 319 -5.05 -11.12 5.71
C PHE A 319 -5.29 -10.54 7.09
N THR A 320 -4.26 -9.91 7.67
CA THR A 320 -4.35 -9.26 8.99
C THR A 320 -4.00 -7.79 8.88
N PRO A 321 -4.95 -6.86 9.12
CA PRO A 321 -4.70 -5.43 9.01
C PRO A 321 -3.57 -4.94 9.93
N ASN A 322 -3.45 -5.53 11.12
CA ASN A 322 -2.41 -5.20 12.09
C ASN A 322 -0.99 -5.43 11.54
N PHE A 323 -0.81 -6.35 10.60
CA PHE A 323 0.48 -6.56 9.95
C PHE A 323 0.91 -5.33 9.15
N TYR A 324 0.01 -4.79 8.34
CA TYR A 324 0.26 -3.59 7.54
C TYR A 324 0.45 -2.34 8.41
N LEU A 325 -0.36 -2.18 9.46
CA LEU A 325 -0.20 -1.10 10.44
C LEU A 325 1.15 -1.20 11.16
N SER A 326 1.58 -2.40 11.55
CA SER A 326 2.86 -2.61 12.22
C SER A 326 4.04 -2.30 11.29
N LEU A 327 3.96 -2.73 10.02
CA LEU A 327 4.96 -2.37 9.02
C LEU A 327 5.04 -0.86 8.81
N PHE A 328 3.88 -0.19 8.71
CA PHE A 328 3.81 1.26 8.57
C PHE A 328 4.46 1.96 9.77
N LEU A 329 4.06 1.61 10.99
CA LEU A 329 4.62 2.20 12.22
C LEU A 329 6.11 1.93 12.36
N PHE A 330 6.57 0.73 12.00
CA PHE A 330 7.99 0.39 12.05
C PHE A 330 8.81 1.19 11.03
N ASP A 331 8.30 1.40 9.81
CA ASP A 331 8.94 2.29 8.83
C ASP A 331 9.06 3.73 9.37
N GLN A 332 7.99 4.26 9.99
CA GLN A 332 8.02 5.59 10.60
C GLN A 332 8.98 5.66 11.80
N LEU A 333 9.04 4.61 12.63
CA LEU A 333 9.98 4.54 13.75
C LEU A 333 11.42 4.54 13.27
N ILE A 334 11.75 3.81 12.21
CA ILE A 334 13.09 3.81 11.62
C ILE A 334 13.48 5.22 11.17
N ARG A 335 12.56 5.96 10.52
CA ARG A 335 12.78 7.35 10.08
C ARG A 335 12.97 8.33 11.24
N PHE A 336 12.28 8.06 12.36
CA PHE A 336 12.39 8.89 13.55
C PHE A 336 13.70 8.65 14.30
N VAL A 337 14.16 7.39 14.37
CA VAL A 337 15.33 6.98 15.17
C VAL A 337 16.65 7.10 14.39
N PHE A 338 16.64 6.81 13.08
CA PHE A 338 17.83 6.77 12.23
C PHE A 338 17.75 7.82 11.13
N ASN A 339 18.91 8.26 10.63
CA ASN A 339 19.01 9.19 9.51
C ASN A 339 19.99 8.69 8.43
N GLY A 340 19.97 9.36 7.26
CA GLY A 340 20.91 9.14 6.17
C GLY A 340 21.03 7.68 5.74
N THR A 341 22.26 7.24 5.45
CA THR A 341 22.55 5.92 4.89
C THR A 341 22.10 4.75 5.79
N ILE A 342 22.17 4.92 7.12
CA ILE A 342 21.76 3.86 8.06
C ILE A 342 20.25 3.63 7.97
N MET A 343 19.46 4.72 7.97
CA MET A 343 18.01 4.65 7.79
C MET A 343 17.66 3.93 6.49
N HIS A 344 18.27 4.35 5.37
CA HIS A 344 18.03 3.72 4.06
C HIS A 344 18.45 2.25 4.04
N GLY A 345 19.60 1.89 4.62
CA GLY A 345 20.08 0.52 4.69
C GLY A 345 19.12 -0.42 5.45
N ILE A 346 18.59 0.03 6.59
CA ILE A 346 17.61 -0.73 7.37
C ILE A 346 16.31 -0.89 6.58
N GLN A 347 15.79 0.19 5.99
CA GLN A 347 14.53 0.16 5.22
C GLN A 347 14.63 -0.74 3.98
N ILE A 348 15.71 -0.64 3.22
CA ILE A 348 15.96 -1.48 2.05
C ILE A 348 16.09 -2.94 2.45
N SER A 349 16.82 -3.23 3.53
CA SER A 349 16.96 -4.59 4.06
C SER A 349 15.61 -5.19 4.46
N LEU A 350 14.78 -4.42 5.18
CA LEU A 350 13.44 -4.84 5.58
C LEU A 350 12.54 -5.06 4.35
N MET A 351 12.57 -4.16 3.38
CA MET A 351 11.80 -4.27 2.14
C MET A 351 12.16 -5.55 1.38
N TRP A 352 13.44 -5.81 1.14
CA TRP A 352 13.88 -7.02 0.44
C TRP A 352 13.60 -8.29 1.24
N PHE A 353 13.74 -8.24 2.57
CA PHE A 353 13.32 -9.34 3.44
C PHE A 353 11.84 -9.67 3.27
N CYS A 354 10.96 -8.67 3.27
CA CYS A 354 9.53 -8.85 3.02
C CYS A 354 9.26 -9.42 1.63
N ILE A 355 9.91 -8.90 0.58
CA ILE A 355 9.79 -9.40 -0.80
C ILE A 355 10.15 -10.89 -0.85
N LEU A 356 11.29 -11.28 -0.30
CA LEU A 356 11.76 -12.67 -0.30
C LEU A 356 10.88 -13.59 0.56
N PHE A 357 10.38 -13.10 1.70
CA PHE A 357 9.53 -13.87 2.59
C PHE A 357 8.18 -14.25 1.95
N PHE A 358 7.56 -13.28 1.24
CA PHE A 358 6.26 -13.43 0.57
C PHE A 358 6.36 -13.93 -0.89
N LEU A 359 7.57 -14.11 -1.41
CA LEU A 359 7.77 -14.59 -2.78
C LEU A 359 7.11 -15.97 -2.93
N PRO A 360 6.32 -16.22 -3.99
CA PRO A 360 5.61 -17.47 -4.20
C PRO A 360 6.56 -18.57 -4.67
N ILE A 361 7.56 -18.91 -3.85
CA ILE A 361 8.52 -19.98 -4.11
C ILE A 361 7.86 -21.29 -3.69
N ASN A 362 7.58 -22.15 -4.66
CA ASN A 362 7.29 -23.56 -4.40
C ASN A 362 8.58 -24.24 -3.92
N PHE A 363 8.94 -24.06 -2.66
CA PHE A 363 9.85 -25.00 -2.01
C PHE A 363 9.10 -26.32 -1.96
N GLY A 364 9.53 -27.28 -2.78
CA GLY A 364 8.81 -28.51 -3.07
C GLY A 364 8.36 -29.24 -1.81
N SER A 365 7.15 -28.98 -1.36
CA SER A 365 6.43 -29.83 -0.44
C SER A 365 5.58 -30.76 -1.29
N LYS A 366 6.09 -31.98 -1.49
CA LYS A 366 5.31 -33.13 -1.94
C LYS A 366 4.30 -33.52 -0.84
N SER A 367 3.35 -32.66 -0.48
CA SER A 367 2.20 -33.04 0.36
C SER A 367 1.08 -32.00 0.41
N ALA A 368 0.73 -31.38 -0.72
CA ALA A 368 -0.56 -30.70 -0.83
C ALA A 368 -1.36 -31.37 -1.94
N LYS A 369 -2.25 -32.29 -1.57
CA LYS A 369 -3.33 -32.72 -2.46
C LYS A 369 -4.00 -31.47 -3.00
N LYS A 370 -3.94 -31.27 -4.33
CA LYS A 370 -4.74 -30.28 -5.05
C LYS A 370 -6.21 -30.53 -4.70
N VAL A 371 -6.78 -29.70 -3.85
CA VAL A 371 -8.24 -29.58 -3.75
C VAL A 371 -8.66 -28.60 -4.84
N VAL A 372 -9.54 -29.09 -5.71
CA VAL A 372 -10.11 -28.44 -6.88
C VAL A 372 -10.73 -27.09 -6.48
N LEU A 373 -10.42 -26.06 -7.26
CA LEU A 373 -11.08 -24.76 -7.23
C LEU A 373 -12.40 -24.89 -7.98
N ASP A 374 -13.52 -24.99 -7.26
CA ASP A 374 -14.80 -24.63 -7.85
C ASP A 374 -14.93 -23.11 -7.83
N ALA A 375 -15.05 -22.55 -9.03
CA ALA A 375 -15.37 -21.16 -9.26
C ALA A 375 -16.88 -20.94 -9.05
N SER A 376 -17.23 -20.00 -8.17
CA SER A 376 -18.40 -19.14 -8.34
C SER A 376 -18.11 -17.73 -7.81
#